data_AF-A0A679FDM1-F1
#
_entry.id   AF-A0A679FDM1-F1
#
_cell.length_a   1.000
_cell.length_b   1.000
_cell.length_c   1.000
_cell.angle_alpha   90.00
_cell.angle_beta   90.00
_cell.angle_gamma   90.00
#
_symmetry.space_group_name_H-M   'P 1'
#
loop_
_entity.id
_entity.type
_entity.pdbx_description
1 polymer ?
#
loop_
_entity_poly.entity_id
_entity_poly.type
_entity_poly.pdbx_seq_one_letter_code
_entity_poly.pdbx_strand_id
1 'polypeptide(L)'
;MNTAQYFALWRAIEELNISERDGECAVTVEWLHATEPAPRIAVDVDFASLVELGTRGSGTRLTPLRMDVARPAPRTDAHAALFRMRDPL
;
A
#
# COMPACT_ATOMS: atom_id res chain seq x y z
N MET A 1 -1.01 -12.84 28.59
CA MET A 1 -0.84 -12.61 27.14
C MET A 1 -0.01 -13.76 26.59
N ASN A 2 -0.47 -14.46 25.55
CA ASN A 2 0.17 -15.72 25.07
C ASN A 2 0.72 -15.61 23.64
N THR A 3 1.57 -16.57 23.26
CA THR A 3 2.24 -16.64 21.95
C THR A 3 1.25 -16.71 20.77
N ALA A 4 0.03 -17.23 20.98
CA ALA A 4 -1.01 -17.26 19.95
C ALA A 4 -1.58 -15.86 19.66
N GLN A 5 -1.65 -14.96 20.66
CA GLN A 5 -1.99 -13.55 20.45
C GLN A 5 -0.89 -12.78 19.69
N TYR A 6 0.37 -13.20 19.81
CA TYR A 6 1.49 -12.60 19.07
C TYR A 6 1.43 -12.93 17.56
N PHE A 7 0.99 -14.15 17.21
CA PHE A 7 0.83 -14.58 15.81
C PHE A 7 -0.49 -14.15 15.18
N ALA A 8 -1.57 -14.00 15.96
CA ALA A 8 -2.83 -13.43 15.50
C ALA A 8 -2.70 -11.94 15.10
N LEU A 9 -1.69 -11.24 15.63
CA LEU A 9 -1.32 -9.89 15.20
C LEU A 9 -0.50 -9.86 13.90
N TRP A 10 0.02 -11.01 13.43
CA TRP A 10 1.01 -11.07 12.35
C TRP A 10 0.52 -11.74 11.05
N ARG A 11 -0.55 -12.56 11.06
CA ARG A 11 -0.94 -13.30 9.84
C ARG A 11 -2.44 -13.21 9.56
N ALA A 12 -2.76 -12.53 8.46
CA ALA A 12 -4.08 -12.26 7.89
C ALA A 12 -4.86 -11.12 8.58
N ILE A 13 -4.43 -9.87 8.33
CA ILE A 13 -5.20 -8.67 8.66
C ILE A 13 -5.42 -7.80 7.41
N GLU A 14 -4.95 -8.22 6.23
CA GLU A 14 -5.00 -7.41 5.01
C GLU A 14 -5.80 -8.11 3.92
N GLU A 15 -6.83 -7.45 3.42
CA GLU A 15 -7.52 -7.83 2.20
C GLU A 15 -7.04 -6.95 1.05
N LEU A 16 -6.55 -7.60 -0.01
CA LEU A 16 -6.11 -6.93 -1.23
C LEU A 16 -7.22 -6.99 -2.28
N ASN A 17 -7.78 -5.84 -2.58
CA ASN A 17 -8.76 -5.70 -3.66
C ASN A 17 -8.08 -5.04 -4.87
N ILE A 18 -8.01 -5.78 -5.98
CA ILE A 18 -7.46 -5.29 -7.25
C ILE A 18 -8.62 -5.02 -8.19
N SER A 19 -8.65 -3.81 -8.76
CA SER A 19 -9.65 -3.44 -9.77
C SER A 19 -9.01 -2.65 -10.90
N GLU A 20 -9.54 -2.80 -12.11
CA GLU A 20 -9.09 -2.08 -13.30
C GLU A 20 -10.26 -1.29 -13.88
N ARG A 21 -10.05 0.01 -14.11
CA ARG A 21 -11.02 0.92 -14.74
C ARG A 21 -10.29 2.05 -15.48
N ASP A 22 -10.80 2.42 -16.65
CA ASP A 22 -10.30 3.56 -17.44
C ASP A 22 -8.79 3.53 -17.74
N GLY A 23 -8.21 2.33 -17.84
CA GLY A 23 -6.77 2.14 -18.06
C GLY A 23 -5.91 2.33 -16.79
N GLU A 24 -6.53 2.51 -15.63
CA GLU A 24 -5.88 2.49 -14.32
C GLU A 24 -6.13 1.17 -13.60
N CYS A 25 -5.09 0.63 -12.97
CA CYS A 25 -5.20 -0.47 -12.01
C CYS A 25 -5.08 0.11 -10.59
N ALA A 26 -6.05 -0.18 -9.74
CA ALA A 26 -6.06 0.21 -8.34
C ALA A 26 -5.92 -1.05 -7.46
N VAL A 27 -4.96 -1.01 -6.54
CA VAL A 27 -4.81 -2.00 -5.47
C VAL A 27 -5.20 -1.32 -4.17
N THR A 28 -6.25 -1.84 -3.53
CA THR A 28 -6.74 -1.36 -2.23
C THR A 28 -6.32 -2.36 -1.17
N VAL A 29 -5.73 -1.87 -0.08
CA VAL A 29 -5.32 -2.68 1.07
C VAL A 29 -6.24 -2.34 2.24
N GLU A 30 -7.04 -3.31 2.68
CA GLU A 30 -7.95 -3.15 3.81
C GLU A 30 -7.43 -3.89 5.04
N TRP A 31 -7.27 -3.16 6.14
CA TRP A 31 -6.78 -3.70 7.40
C TRP A 31 -7.94 -4.19 8.28
N LEU A 32 -8.43 -5.40 8.02
CA LEU A 32 -9.71 -5.95 8.51
C LEU A 32 -9.90 -5.96 10.04
N HIS A 33 -8.82 -5.99 10.81
CA HIS A 33 -8.86 -6.07 12.28
C HIS A 33 -8.08 -4.93 12.96
N ALA A 34 -7.64 -3.94 12.20
CA ALA A 34 -6.97 -2.80 12.78
C ALA A 34 -7.99 -1.89 13.48
N THR A 35 -7.87 -1.75 14.79
CA THR A 35 -8.68 -0.81 15.60
C THR A 35 -8.12 0.61 15.56
N GLU A 36 -6.89 0.77 15.08
CA GLU A 36 -6.19 2.04 14.92
C GLU A 36 -5.62 2.13 13.49
N PRO A 37 -5.36 3.33 12.95
CA PRO A 37 -4.71 3.47 11.66
C PRO A 37 -3.36 2.75 11.62
N ALA A 38 -3.10 2.01 10.53
CA ALA A 38 -1.82 1.34 10.33
C ALA A 38 -0.64 2.33 10.53
N PRO A 39 0.47 1.90 11.17
CA PRO A 39 1.66 2.74 11.34
C PRO A 39 2.16 3.29 10.00
N ARG A 40 2.77 4.48 10.01
CA ARG A 40 3.19 5.14 8.75
C ARG A 40 4.13 4.29 7.92
N ILE A 41 5.15 3.76 8.58
CA ILE A 41 6.16 2.92 7.97
C ILE A 41 5.59 1.61 7.41
N ALA A 42 4.56 1.02 8.03
CA ALA A 42 3.94 -0.20 7.52
C ALA A 42 3.29 0.08 6.16
N VAL A 43 2.49 1.15 6.08
CA VAL A 43 1.85 1.58 4.83
C VAL A 43 2.88 1.86 3.73
N ASP A 44 4.01 2.49 4.07
CA ASP A 44 5.08 2.78 3.10
C ASP A 44 5.80 1.51 2.63
N VAL A 45 6.04 0.55 3.53
CA VAL A 45 6.64 -0.74 3.23
C VAL A 45 5.71 -1.60 2.36
N ASP A 46 4.42 -1.63 2.65
CA ASP A 46 3.45 -2.39 1.86
C ASP A 46 3.31 -1.80 0.46
N PHE A 47 3.21 -0.48 0.37
CA PHE A 47 3.16 0.19 -0.92
C PHE A 47 4.41 -0.09 -1.76
N ALA A 48 5.61 0.04 -1.18
CA ALA A 48 6.86 -0.30 -1.87
C ALA A 48 6.90 -1.77 -2.31
N SER A 49 6.42 -2.68 -1.45
CA SER A 49 6.39 -4.11 -1.72
C SER A 49 5.44 -4.45 -2.87
N LEU A 50 4.25 -3.86 -2.90
CA LEU A 50 3.28 -4.05 -3.98
C LEU A 50 3.80 -3.54 -5.32
N VAL A 51 4.44 -2.38 -5.35
CA VAL A 51 5.04 -1.82 -6.58
C VAL A 51 6.18 -2.70 -7.09
N GLU A 52 7.05 -3.18 -6.20
CA GLU A 52 8.17 -4.05 -6.56
C GLU A 52 7.67 -5.41 -7.07
N LEU A 53 6.71 -6.02 -6.36
CA LEU A 53 6.11 -7.30 -6.76
C LEU A 53 5.38 -7.18 -8.09
N GLY A 54 4.58 -6.14 -8.29
CA GLY A 54 3.89 -5.89 -9.56
C GLY A 54 4.86 -5.65 -10.72
N THR A 55 5.95 -4.92 -10.46
CA THR A 55 7.01 -4.70 -11.46
C THR A 55 7.67 -6.02 -11.87
N ARG A 56 8.08 -6.83 -10.89
CA ARG A 56 8.72 -8.14 -11.18
C ARG A 56 7.74 -9.11 -11.83
N GLY A 57 6.50 -9.16 -11.37
CA GLY A 57 5.48 -10.07 -11.86
C GLY A 57 5.03 -9.76 -13.29
N SER A 58 4.94 -8.48 -13.65
CA SER A 58 4.59 -8.05 -15.01
C SER A 58 5.78 -8.02 -15.98
N GLY A 59 7.01 -8.12 -15.47
CA GLY A 59 8.23 -7.95 -16.27
C GLY A 59 8.46 -6.53 -16.79
N THR A 60 7.62 -5.56 -16.38
CA THR A 60 7.71 -4.15 -16.77
C THR A 60 7.70 -3.27 -15.54
N ARG A 61 8.48 -2.18 -15.56
CA ARG A 61 8.49 -1.22 -14.45
C ARG A 61 7.13 -0.54 -14.30
N LEU A 62 6.46 -0.78 -13.17
CA LEU A 62 5.25 -0.04 -12.81
C LEU A 62 5.64 1.33 -12.26
N THR A 63 4.99 2.37 -12.77
CA THR A 63 5.10 3.73 -12.24
C THR A 63 3.77 4.07 -11.56
N PRO A 64 3.72 4.19 -10.23
CA PRO A 64 2.45 4.43 -9.54
C PRO A 64 1.87 5.78 -9.93
N LEU A 65 0.54 5.82 -10.09
CA LEU A 65 -0.16 7.04 -10.51
C LEU A 65 -0.52 7.92 -9.31
N ARG A 66 -0.98 7.30 -8.23
CA ARG A 66 -1.39 7.94 -6.99
C ARG A 66 -1.32 6.95 -5.83
N MET A 67 -1.29 7.48 -4.62
CA MET A 67 -1.41 6.72 -3.38
C MET A 67 -2.40 7.44 -2.49
N ASP A 68 -3.55 6.82 -2.27
CA ASP A 68 -4.59 7.32 -1.37
C ASP A 68 -4.44 6.61 -0.01
N VAL A 69 -4.35 7.39 1.07
CA VAL A 69 -4.22 6.88 2.44
C VAL A 69 -5.40 7.31 3.28
N ALA A 70 -5.94 6.39 4.09
CA ALA A 70 -7.13 6.66 4.90
C ALA A 70 -6.94 7.76 5.96
N ARG A 71 -5.70 7.99 6.39
CA ARG A 71 -5.33 9.10 7.28
C ARG A 71 -4.93 10.33 6.46
N PRO A 72 -5.12 11.56 6.98
CA PRO A 72 -4.58 12.75 6.33
C PRO A 72 -3.08 12.61 6.06
N ALA A 73 -2.70 12.67 4.78
CA ALA A 73 -1.32 12.71 4.37
C ALA A 73 -0.69 14.05 4.80
N PRO A 74 0.60 14.08 5.15
CA PRO A 74 1.33 15.35 5.25
C PRO A 74 1.21 16.10 3.90
N ARG A 75 1.11 17.43 3.93
CA ARG A 75 1.05 18.31 2.73
C ARG A 75 2.39 18.37 1.96
N THR A 76 3.07 17.24 1.81
CA THR A 76 4.40 17.13 1.19
C THR A 76 4.35 16.12 0.06
N ASP A 77 5.12 16.35 -0.99
CA ASP A 77 5.33 15.47 -2.15
C ASP A 77 6.32 14.32 -1.87
N ALA A 78 6.70 14.10 -0.61
CA ALA A 78 7.70 13.10 -0.21
C ALA A 78 7.41 11.69 -0.74
N HIS A 79 6.14 11.27 -0.79
CA HIS A 79 5.75 9.96 -1.34
C HIS A 79 6.00 9.89 -2.86
N ALA A 80 5.73 10.97 -3.60
CA ALA A 80 5.95 11.01 -5.04
C ALA A 80 7.45 10.88 -5.36
N ALA A 81 8.30 11.59 -4.63
CA ALA A 81 9.76 11.50 -4.76
C ALA A 81 10.29 10.12 -4.35
N LEU A 82 9.89 9.62 -3.17
CA LEU A 82 10.37 8.35 -2.62
C LEU A 82 10.02 7.16 -3.52
N PHE A 83 8.77 7.11 -4.00
CA PHE A 83 8.26 5.99 -4.79
C PHE A 83 8.32 6.23 -6.30
N ARG A 84 8.90 7.36 -6.74
CA ARG A 84 9.03 7.75 -8.15
C ARG A 84 7.68 7.67 -8.87
N MET A 85 6.65 8.23 -8.23
CA MET A 85 5.30 8.30 -8.79
C MET A 85 5.30 9.17 -10.05
N ARG A 86 4.29 8.98 -10.89
CA ARG A 86 4.05 9.87 -12.02
C ARG A 86 3.72 11.27 -11.50
N ASP A 87 4.32 12.30 -12.09
CA ASP A 87 3.97 13.69 -11.77
C ASP A 87 2.48 13.93 -12.08
N PRO A 88 1.74 14.60 -11.19
CA PRO A 88 0.38 15.02 -11.50
C PRO A 88 0.42 16.06 -12.63
N LEU A 89 -0.40 15.83 -13.67
CA LEU A 89 -0.61 16.78 -14.78
C LEU A 89 -1.31 18.06 -14.30
#